data_AF-A0A7Y3M4A7-F1
#
_entry.id   AF-A0A7Y3M4A7-F1
#
_cell.length_a   1.000
_cell.length_b   1.000
_cell.length_c   1.000
_cell.angle_alpha   90.00
_cell.angle_beta   90.00
_cell.angle_gamma   90.00
#
_symmetry.space_group_name_H-M   'P 1'
#
loop_
_entity.id
_entity.type
_entity.pdbx_description
1 polymer ?
#
loop_
_entity_poly.entity_id
_entity_poly.type
_entity_poly.pdbx_seq_one_letter_code
_entity_poly.pdbx_strand_id
1 'polypeptide(L)'
;MITPRKRNEVEADIIATLGLVPGFFKSIPEQYLDHEWQLFKSLELGETLIPNKYKELMGVALHAETKCRYCTLFHTEAAKLFGATDDEIQEAVHFAKMSVGWSVYLNGMQTDYDEFADEFAKMGAFLKNKKMAHAN
;
A
#
# COMPACT_ATOMS: atom_id res chain seq x y z
N MET A 1 25.88 -16.89 0.51
CA MET A 1 24.75 -16.42 1.33
C MET A 1 25.30 -15.42 2.32
N ILE A 2 24.74 -14.21 2.39
CA ILE A 2 25.14 -13.22 3.39
C ILE A 2 24.66 -13.74 4.75
N THR A 3 25.54 -13.79 5.74
CA THR A 3 25.17 -14.18 7.10
C THR A 3 24.38 -13.04 7.75
N PRO A 4 23.24 -13.30 8.41
CA PRO A 4 22.46 -12.26 9.07
C PRO A 4 23.31 -11.52 10.12
N ARG A 5 23.11 -10.20 10.21
CA ARG A 5 23.70 -9.35 11.25
C ARG A 5 23.21 -9.76 12.63
N LYS A 6 24.03 -9.50 13.65
CA LYS A 6 23.63 -9.73 15.05
C LYS A 6 22.59 -8.71 15.49
N ARG A 7 21.74 -9.07 16.46
CA ARG A 7 20.66 -8.18 16.97
C ARG A 7 21.13 -6.77 17.29
N ASN A 8 22.25 -6.61 17.99
CA ASN A 8 22.78 -5.30 18.39
C ASN A 8 23.15 -4.41 17.20
N GLU A 9 23.64 -5.01 16.10
CA GLU A 9 23.96 -4.29 14.87
C GLU A 9 22.68 -3.85 14.14
N VAL A 10 21.67 -4.73 14.10
CA VAL A 10 20.37 -4.41 13.49
C VAL A 10 19.66 -3.32 14.30
N GLU A 11 19.62 -3.44 15.62
CA GLU A 11 19.01 -2.44 16.51
C GLU A 11 19.71 -1.07 16.41
N ALA A 12 21.04 -1.04 16.25
CA ALA A 12 21.77 0.20 16.01
C ALA A 12 21.37 0.87 14.68
N ASP A 13 21.19 0.08 13.62
CA ASP A 13 20.71 0.57 12.31
C ASP A 13 19.25 1.07 12.37
N ILE A 14 18.39 0.36 13.12
CA ILE A 14 17.02 0.80 13.40
C ILE A 14 17.03 2.14 14.13
N ILE A 15 17.85 2.32 15.16
CA ILE A 15 17.98 3.59 15.89
C ILE A 15 18.49 4.70 14.97
N ALA A 16 19.49 4.42 14.13
CA ALA A 16 20.01 5.41 13.18
C ALA A 16 18.95 5.84 12.15
N THR A 17 17.99 4.97 11.83
CA THR A 17 16.95 5.23 10.82
C THR A 17 15.67 5.82 11.42
N LEU A 18 15.22 5.33 12.57
CA LEU A 18 13.92 5.65 13.19
C LEU A 18 14.04 6.42 14.52
N GLY A 19 15.25 6.64 15.03
CA GLY A 19 15.51 7.32 16.31
C GLY A 19 15.31 6.45 17.56
N LEU A 20 14.69 5.29 17.42
CA LEU A 20 14.48 4.29 18.47
C LEU A 20 14.28 2.92 17.85
N VAL A 21 14.31 1.84 18.66
CA VAL A 21 13.83 0.52 18.24
C VAL A 21 12.34 0.39 18.60
N PRO A 22 11.41 0.37 17.63
CA PRO A 22 10.00 0.20 17.90
C PRO A 22 9.71 -1.12 18.62
N GLY A 23 8.68 -1.13 19.47
CA GLY A 23 8.33 -2.32 20.26
C GLY A 23 8.08 -3.57 19.41
N PHE A 24 7.48 -3.41 18.23
CA PHE A 24 7.21 -4.54 17.33
C PHE A 24 8.48 -5.14 16.70
N PHE A 25 9.56 -4.36 16.53
CA PHE A 25 10.86 -4.90 16.13
C PHE A 25 11.56 -5.61 17.30
N LYS A 26 11.43 -5.10 18.53
CA LYS A 26 12.00 -5.74 19.72
C LYS A 26 11.47 -7.17 19.92
N SER A 27 10.21 -7.41 19.58
CA SER A 27 9.58 -8.74 19.72
C SER A 27 9.97 -9.75 18.65
N ILE A 28 10.57 -9.34 17.54
CA ILE A 28 10.97 -10.26 16.46
C ILE A 28 12.13 -11.13 16.95
N PRO A 29 12.08 -12.48 16.81
CA PRO A 29 13.21 -13.34 17.17
C PRO A 29 14.52 -12.98 16.45
N GLU A 30 15.66 -13.22 17.10
CA GLU A 30 16.98 -12.82 16.56
C GLU A 30 17.25 -13.33 15.14
N GLN A 31 16.91 -14.59 14.87
CA GLN A 31 17.11 -15.22 13.56
C GLN A 31 16.30 -14.59 12.41
N TYR A 32 15.28 -13.78 12.72
CA TYR A 32 14.43 -13.12 11.73
C TYR A 32 14.63 -11.60 11.67
N LEU A 33 15.12 -10.98 12.76
CA LEU A 33 15.15 -9.53 12.90
C LEU A 33 15.88 -8.83 11.74
N ASP A 34 17.03 -9.34 11.31
CA ASP A 34 17.78 -8.72 10.22
C ASP A 34 17.02 -8.77 8.90
N HIS A 35 16.40 -9.92 8.59
CA HIS A 35 15.62 -10.09 7.37
C HIS A 35 14.39 -9.19 7.34
N GLU A 36 13.63 -9.16 8.44
CA GLU A 36 12.44 -8.32 8.56
C GLU A 36 12.78 -6.84 8.49
N TRP A 37 13.87 -6.42 9.14
CA TRP A 37 14.31 -5.03 9.08
C TRP A 37 14.81 -4.62 7.69
N GLN A 38 15.57 -5.47 6.99
CA GLN A 38 15.99 -5.19 5.62
C GLN A 38 14.81 -5.05 4.68
N LEU A 39 13.80 -5.94 4.81
CA LEU A 39 12.58 -5.86 4.02
C LEU A 39 11.81 -4.58 4.31
N PHE A 40 11.55 -4.28 5.58
CA PHE A 40 10.86 -3.07 5.99
C PHE A 40 11.59 -1.81 5.52
N LYS A 41 12.90 -1.72 5.77
CA LYS A 41 13.70 -0.54 5.40
C LYS A 41 13.71 -0.33 3.88
N SER A 42 13.81 -1.39 3.09
CA SER A 42 13.84 -1.28 1.62
C SER A 42 12.48 -0.94 1.01
N LEU A 43 11.41 -1.59 1.47
CA LEU A 43 10.07 -1.40 0.88
C LEU A 43 9.32 -0.22 1.46
N GLU A 44 9.34 -0.05 2.77
CA GLU A 44 8.55 0.99 3.45
C GLU A 44 9.27 2.33 3.35
N LEU A 45 10.52 2.38 3.80
CA LEU A 45 11.27 3.64 3.94
C LEU A 45 12.11 3.99 2.71
N GLY A 46 12.47 3.00 1.91
CA GLY A 46 13.34 3.15 0.75
C GLY A 46 12.65 3.78 -0.46
N GLU A 47 13.47 4.27 -1.39
CA GLU A 47 13.01 4.64 -2.72
C GLU A 47 12.61 3.37 -3.50
N THR A 48 11.40 3.37 -4.04
CA THR A 48 10.88 2.28 -4.86
C THR A 48 10.32 2.83 -6.17
N LEU A 49 9.81 1.95 -7.03
CA LEU A 49 9.14 2.36 -8.27
C LEU A 49 7.89 3.22 -8.01
N ILE A 50 7.25 3.05 -6.84
CA ILE A 50 6.12 3.88 -6.41
C ILE A 50 6.65 4.93 -5.43
N PRO A 51 6.47 6.24 -5.72
CA PRO A 51 6.86 7.29 -4.79
C PRO A 51 6.19 7.13 -3.43
N ASN A 52 6.91 7.47 -2.36
CA ASN A 52 6.46 7.19 -0.99
C ASN A 52 5.08 7.76 -0.68
N LYS A 53 4.77 9.00 -1.08
CA LYS A 53 3.43 9.58 -0.90
C LYS A 53 2.31 8.66 -1.41
N TYR A 54 2.50 8.05 -2.59
CA TYR A 54 1.50 7.16 -3.17
C TYR A 54 1.46 5.80 -2.49
N LYS A 55 2.61 5.23 -2.07
CA LYS A 55 2.64 4.01 -1.25
C LYS A 55 1.83 4.19 0.03
N GLU A 56 2.03 5.31 0.73
CA GLU A 56 1.32 5.57 1.98
C GLU A 56 -0.18 5.81 1.78
N LEU A 57 -0.58 6.54 0.72
CA LEU A 57 -2.00 6.69 0.37
C LEU A 57 -2.66 5.35 0.02
N MET A 58 -1.95 4.46 -0.67
CA MET A 58 -2.40 3.08 -0.90
C MET A 58 -2.52 2.31 0.43
N GLY A 59 -1.56 2.47 1.34
CA GLY A 59 -1.60 1.90 2.69
C GLY A 59 -2.79 2.38 3.51
N VAL A 60 -3.09 3.69 3.47
CA VAL A 60 -4.30 4.26 4.10
C VAL A 60 -5.56 3.60 3.54
N ALA A 61 -5.71 3.53 2.22
CA ALA A 61 -6.86 2.92 1.56
C ALA A 61 -7.02 1.43 1.94
N LEU A 62 -5.93 0.66 1.85
CA LEU A 62 -5.90 -0.77 2.19
C LEU A 62 -6.30 -1.00 3.65
N HIS A 63 -5.66 -0.29 4.58
CA HIS A 63 -5.84 -0.54 6.00
C HIS A 63 -7.12 0.06 6.59
N ALA A 64 -7.72 1.05 5.92
CA ALA A 64 -9.08 1.47 6.21
C ALA A 64 -10.08 0.32 6.00
N GLU A 65 -9.93 -0.48 4.93
CA GLU A 65 -10.80 -1.63 4.68
C GLU A 65 -10.43 -2.86 5.53
N THR A 66 -9.14 -3.17 5.68
CA THR A 66 -8.73 -4.30 6.54
C THR A 66 -8.87 -4.00 8.04
N LYS A 67 -9.27 -2.77 8.40
CA LYS A 67 -9.55 -2.31 9.77
C LYS A 67 -8.35 -2.44 10.72
N CYS A 68 -7.14 -2.31 10.20
CA CYS A 68 -5.92 -2.35 11.03
C CYS A 68 -5.68 -0.98 11.67
N ARG A 69 -6.15 -0.77 12.91
CA ARG A 69 -5.98 0.52 13.62
C ARG A 69 -4.53 1.00 13.68
N TYR A 70 -3.57 0.10 13.88
CA TYR A 70 -2.14 0.44 13.92
C TYR A 70 -1.65 0.94 12.56
N CYS A 71 -1.95 0.18 11.51
CA CYS A 71 -1.52 0.46 10.15
C CYS A 71 -2.19 1.72 9.61
N THR A 72 -3.48 1.94 9.87
CA THR A 72 -4.18 3.16 9.48
C THR A 72 -3.51 4.39 10.07
N LEU A 73 -3.15 4.38 11.36
CA LEU A 73 -2.40 5.49 11.95
C LEU A 73 -1.03 5.67 11.29
N PHE A 74 -0.26 4.58 11.20
CA PHE A 74 1.09 4.61 10.62
C PHE A 74 1.11 5.21 9.21
N HIS A 75 0.32 4.67 8.29
CA HIS A 75 0.30 5.14 6.90
C HIS A 75 -0.33 6.54 6.77
N THR A 76 -1.27 6.93 7.64
CA THR A 76 -1.80 8.31 7.62
C THR A 76 -0.72 9.32 7.98
N GLU A 77 0.05 9.07 9.04
CA GLU A 77 1.13 9.97 9.47
C GLU A 77 2.30 9.95 8.49
N ALA A 78 2.66 8.78 7.95
CA ALA A 78 3.69 8.65 6.93
C ALA A 78 3.29 9.36 5.63
N ALA A 79 2.03 9.25 5.17
CA ALA A 79 1.54 9.97 4.00
C ALA A 79 1.72 11.49 4.16
N LYS A 80 1.35 12.03 5.33
CA LYS A 80 1.53 13.46 5.66
C LYS A 80 3.00 13.86 5.68
N LEU A 81 3.87 13.02 6.23
CA LEU A 81 5.33 13.25 6.21
C LEU A 81 5.87 13.35 4.77
N PHE A 82 5.32 12.57 3.83
CA PHE A 82 5.64 12.64 2.40
C PHE A 82 4.82 13.68 1.62
N GLY A 83 4.14 14.59 2.32
CA GLY A 83 3.47 15.75 1.73
C GLY A 83 2.06 15.47 1.20
N ALA A 84 1.40 14.39 1.63
CA ALA A 84 -0.01 14.20 1.35
C ALA A 84 -0.87 15.24 2.05
N THR A 85 -1.85 15.79 1.33
CA THR A 85 -2.86 16.68 1.91
C THR A 85 -3.98 15.88 2.56
N ASP A 86 -4.75 16.52 3.45
CA ASP A 86 -5.96 15.88 4.00
C ASP A 86 -6.99 15.56 2.89
N ASP A 87 -7.02 16.34 1.80
CA ASP A 87 -7.86 16.05 0.63
C ASP A 87 -7.40 14.78 -0.11
N GLU A 88 -6.09 14.59 -0.32
CA GLU A 88 -5.57 13.36 -0.93
C GLU A 88 -5.84 12.12 -0.06
N ILE A 89 -5.74 12.26 1.26
CA ILE A 89 -6.10 11.20 2.22
C ILE A 89 -7.61 10.89 2.13
N GLN A 90 -8.45 11.93 2.09
CA GLN A 90 -9.89 11.78 1.97
C GLN A 90 -10.29 11.11 0.66
N GLU A 91 -9.61 11.43 -0.44
CA GLU A 91 -9.79 10.81 -1.75
C GLU A 91 -9.37 9.32 -1.72
N ALA A 92 -8.22 8.99 -1.12
CA ALA A 92 -7.78 7.60 -0.98
C ALA A 92 -8.80 6.73 -0.21
N VAL A 93 -9.36 7.27 0.87
CA VAL A 93 -10.41 6.59 1.65
C VAL A 93 -11.72 6.49 0.88
N HIS A 94 -12.12 7.52 0.12
CA HIS A 94 -13.30 7.46 -0.75
C HIS A 94 -13.13 6.41 -1.85
N PHE A 95 -11.94 6.32 -2.44
CA PHE A 95 -11.62 5.30 -3.44
C PHE A 95 -11.72 3.88 -2.87
N ALA A 96 -11.20 3.66 -1.65
CA ALA A 96 -11.36 2.39 -0.94
C ALA A 96 -12.84 2.04 -0.73
N LYS A 97 -13.63 2.96 -0.17
CA LYS A 97 -15.07 2.80 0.04
C LYS A 97 -15.82 2.45 -1.25
N MET A 98 -15.53 3.16 -2.34
CA MET A 98 -16.17 2.91 -3.64
C MET A 98 -15.80 1.52 -4.19
N SER A 99 -14.52 1.16 -4.13
CA SER A 99 -14.01 -0.11 -4.65
C SER A 99 -14.63 -1.30 -3.91
N VAL A 100 -14.69 -1.22 -2.58
CA VAL A 100 -15.33 -2.24 -1.74
C VAL A 100 -16.83 -2.29 -1.99
N GLY A 101 -17.49 -1.14 -2.18
CA GLY A 101 -18.91 -1.08 -2.52
C GLY A 101 -19.26 -1.84 -3.81
N TRP A 102 -18.45 -1.68 -4.86
CA TRP A 102 -18.62 -2.44 -6.11
C TRP A 102 -18.32 -3.92 -5.94
N SER A 103 -17.31 -4.27 -5.14
CA SER A 103 -17.03 -5.66 -4.80
C SER A 103 -18.24 -6.32 -4.13
N VAL A 104 -18.83 -5.67 -3.12
CA VAL A 104 -20.05 -6.15 -2.45
C VAL A 104 -21.18 -6.36 -3.45
N TYR A 105 -21.41 -5.39 -4.34
CA TYR A 105 -22.49 -5.46 -5.31
C TYR A 105 -22.31 -6.60 -6.32
N LEU A 106 -21.17 -6.67 -7.02
CA LEU A 106 -20.93 -7.68 -8.06
C LEU A 106 -20.89 -9.09 -7.49
N ASN A 107 -20.21 -9.29 -6.35
CA ASN A 107 -20.19 -10.58 -5.68
C ASN A 107 -21.59 -10.97 -5.17
N GLY A 108 -22.33 -10.02 -4.58
CA GLY A 108 -23.68 -10.27 -4.06
C GLY A 108 -24.69 -10.61 -5.16
N MET A 109 -24.55 -9.99 -6.32
CA MET A 109 -25.36 -10.30 -7.51
C MET A 109 -24.94 -11.58 -8.22
N GLN A 110 -23.82 -12.20 -7.80
CA GLN A 110 -23.23 -13.36 -8.46
C GLN A 110 -23.04 -13.13 -9.96
N THR A 111 -22.53 -11.96 -10.33
CA THR A 111 -22.26 -11.61 -11.73
C THR A 111 -21.39 -12.69 -12.38
N ASP A 112 -21.79 -13.16 -13.57
CA ASP A 112 -21.02 -14.13 -14.35
C ASP A 112 -19.67 -13.51 -14.77
N TYR A 113 -18.57 -14.20 -14.48
CA TYR A 113 -17.24 -13.66 -14.70
C TYR A 113 -16.87 -13.60 -16.19
N ASP A 114 -17.28 -14.60 -16.97
CA ASP A 114 -16.94 -14.67 -18.39
C ASP A 114 -17.70 -13.59 -19.17
N GLU A 115 -18.99 -13.40 -18.86
CA GLU A 115 -19.80 -12.29 -19.39
C GLU A 115 -19.20 -10.94 -19.01
N PHE A 116 -18.86 -10.74 -17.74
CA PHE A 116 -18.23 -9.50 -17.25
C PHE A 116 -16.90 -9.21 -17.96
N ALA A 117 -16.04 -10.22 -18.15
CA ALA A 117 -14.77 -10.08 -18.84
C ALA A 117 -14.97 -9.69 -20.32
N ASP A 118 -15.94 -10.31 -21.00
CA ASP A 118 -16.32 -9.99 -22.38
C ASP A 118 -16.83 -8.56 -22.52
N GLU A 119 -17.67 -8.10 -21.57
CA GLU A 119 -18.15 -6.72 -21.52
C GLU A 119 -17.00 -5.73 -21.31
N PHE A 120 -16.10 -6.00 -20.36
CA PHE A 120 -14.92 -5.17 -20.13
C PHE A 120 -14.01 -5.07 -21.35
N ALA A 121 -13.81 -6.16 -22.09
CA ALA A 121 -13.04 -6.15 -23.33
C ALA A 121 -13.69 -5.24 -24.40
N LYS A 122 -15.02 -5.32 -24.57
CA LYS A 122 -15.79 -4.46 -25.48
C LYS A 122 -15.71 -2.98 -25.07
N MET A 123 -15.85 -2.70 -23.77
CA MET A 123 -15.69 -1.35 -23.22
C MET A 123 -14.29 -0.80 -23.49
N GLY A 124 -13.24 -1.61 -23.28
CA GLY A 124 -11.86 -1.23 -23.55
C GLY A 124 -11.63 -0.88 -25.02
N ALA A 125 -12.15 -1.69 -25.94
CA ALA A 125 -12.09 -1.42 -27.39
C ALA A 125 -12.77 -0.10 -27.75
N PHE A 126 -13.97 0.15 -27.22
CA PHE A 126 -14.70 1.40 -27.44
C PHE A 126 -13.94 2.64 -26.94
N LEU A 127 -13.41 2.59 -25.72
CA LEU A 127 -12.69 3.72 -25.11
C LEU A 127 -11.37 4.02 -25.83
N LYS A 128 -10.67 3.00 -26.33
CA LYS A 128 -9.47 3.17 -27.15
C LYS A 128 -9.79 3.93 -28.44
N ASN A 129 -10.85 3.54 -29.14
CA ASN A 129 -11.30 4.20 -30.36
C ASN A 129 -11.73 5.65 -30.09
N LYS A 130 -12.44 5.90 -28.99
CA LYS A 130 -12.84 7.25 -28.58
C LYS A 130 -11.63 8.15 -28.28
N LYS A 131 -10.62 7.65 -27.55
CA LYS A 131 -9.37 8.41 -27.30
C LYS A 131 -8.65 8.78 -28.60
N MET A 132 -8.61 7.88 -29.58
CA MET A 132 -8.00 8.17 -30.89
C MET A 132 -8.79 9.21 -31.68
N ALA A 133 -10.12 9.25 -31.56
CA ALA A 133 -10.96 10.25 -32.21
C ALA A 133 -10.79 11.68 -31.63
N HIS A 134 -10.32 11.81 -30.39
CA HIS A 134 -10.05 13.11 -29.74
C HIS A 134 -8.59 13.54 -29.79
N ALA A 135 -7.70 12.71 -30.35
CA ALA A 135 -6.27 13.00 -30.49
C ALA A 135 -5.88 13.50 -31.90
N ASN A 136 -6.85 13.64 -32.81
CA ASN A 136 -6.69 14.15 -34.18
C ASN A 136 -7.32 15.53 -34.34
#